data_AF-A0A7X8WH70-F1
#
_entry.id   AF-A0A7X8WH70-F1
#
_cell.length_a   1.000
_cell.length_b   1.000
_cell.length_c   1.000
_cell.angle_alpha   90.00
_cell.angle_beta   90.00
_cell.angle_gamma   90.00
#
_symmetry.space_group_name_H-M   'P 1'
#
loop_
_entity.id
_entity.type
_entity.pdbx_description
1 polymer ?
#
loop_
_entity_poly.entity_id
_entity_poly.type
_entity_poly.pdbx_seq_one_letter_code
_entity_poly.pdbx_strand_id
1 'polypeptide(L)'
;VTWAADALKAHTNADVAFINSGGIRGDAFPIAKGTEVTVGHLYKIMPFDNTVKTVTLTGTQILVILNFSLSSSSNLVAKGSSVTIDGVPLVDTRTYRVASIDYVFDQKQYPFLDGTNIEADGLLFRDVLIKAIEKLTQQNQEWIP
;
A
#
# COMPACT_ATOMS: atom_id res chain seq x y z
N VAL A 1 -2.16 2.89 8.95
CA VAL A 1 -2.57 2.69 7.52
C VAL A 1 -1.38 2.74 6.59
N THR A 2 -0.51 3.75 6.68
CA THR A 2 0.74 3.85 5.89
C THR A 2 1.58 2.58 5.94
N TRP A 3 1.76 1.96 7.11
CA TRP A 3 2.46 0.67 7.22
C TRP A 3 1.89 -0.44 6.31
N ALA A 4 0.57 -0.51 6.14
CA ALA A 4 -0.06 -1.51 5.28
C ALA A 4 0.24 -1.24 3.79
N ALA A 5 0.32 0.03 3.39
CA ALA A 5 0.79 0.40 2.05
C ALA A 5 2.29 0.09 1.89
N ASP A 6 3.11 0.27 2.93
CA ASP A 6 4.53 -0.13 2.89
C ASP A 6 4.71 -1.65 2.75
N ALA A 7 3.91 -2.44 3.47
CA ALA A 7 3.89 -3.89 3.33
C ALA A 7 3.50 -4.32 1.91
N LEU A 8 2.49 -3.65 1.32
CA LEU A 8 2.07 -3.87 -0.06
C LEU A 8 3.18 -3.55 -1.06
N LYS A 9 3.82 -2.38 -0.92
CA LYS A 9 4.96 -1.94 -1.73
C LYS A 9 6.09 -2.99 -1.67
N ALA A 10 6.46 -3.42 -0.47
CA ALA A 10 7.54 -4.37 -0.26
C ALA A 10 7.25 -5.75 -0.86
N HIS A 11 6.02 -6.25 -0.71
CA HIS A 11 5.61 -7.55 -1.28
C HIS A 11 5.62 -7.56 -2.81
N THR A 12 5.17 -6.47 -3.42
CA THR A 12 5.04 -6.35 -4.89
C THR A 12 6.28 -5.84 -5.60
N ASN A 13 7.32 -5.47 -4.84
CA ASN A 13 8.49 -4.75 -5.35
C ASN A 13 8.11 -3.52 -6.19
N ALA A 14 7.09 -2.79 -5.74
CA ALA A 14 6.62 -1.57 -6.39
C ALA A 14 7.45 -0.35 -5.93
N ASP A 15 7.49 0.70 -6.76
CA ASP A 15 8.07 1.98 -6.40
C ASP A 15 7.23 2.69 -5.33
N VAL A 16 5.90 2.57 -5.43
CA VAL A 16 4.92 3.19 -4.53
C VAL A 16 3.66 2.32 -4.44
N ALA A 17 2.96 2.39 -3.31
CA ALA A 17 1.68 1.70 -3.13
C ALA A 17 0.58 2.66 -2.64
N PHE A 18 -0.67 2.37 -3.01
CA PHE A 18 -1.85 3.09 -2.56
C PHE A 18 -2.94 2.14 -2.07
N ILE A 19 -3.58 2.47 -0.95
CA ILE A 19 -4.76 1.78 -0.42
C ILE A 19 -5.78 2.81 0.10
N ASN A 20 -7.05 2.43 0.23
CA ASN A 20 -8.02 3.27 0.93
C ASN A 20 -7.85 3.13 2.46
N SER A 21 -8.01 4.23 3.20
CA SER A 21 -7.88 4.20 4.67
C SER A 21 -8.90 3.29 5.34
N GLY A 22 -10.12 3.25 4.80
CA GLY A 22 -11.18 2.35 5.27
C GLY A 22 -10.94 0.87 5.00
N GLY A 23 -9.85 0.47 4.34
CA GLY A 23 -9.44 -0.95 4.23
C GLY A 23 -8.83 -1.49 5.52
N ILE A 24 -8.31 -0.61 6.37
CA ILE A 24 -7.68 -0.95 7.65
C ILE A 24 -8.56 -0.43 8.79
N ARG A 25 -9.03 -1.33 9.65
CA ARG A 25 -9.87 -1.06 10.81
C ARG A 25 -9.01 -0.53 11.96
N GLY A 26 -9.13 0.77 12.22
CA GLY A 26 -8.31 1.47 13.21
C GLY A 26 -8.61 1.09 14.66
N ASP A 27 -9.79 0.57 14.96
CA ASP A 27 -10.19 0.06 16.29
C ASP A 27 -9.48 -1.25 16.68
N ALA A 28 -8.89 -1.95 15.70
CA ALA A 28 -8.02 -3.09 15.94
C ALA A 28 -6.53 -2.71 16.10
N PHE A 29 -6.22 -1.41 16.23
CA PHE A 29 -4.87 -0.84 16.37
C PHE A 29 -4.80 0.34 17.37
N PRO A 30 -3.62 0.64 17.95
CA PRO A 30 -2.43 -0.19 17.92
C PRO A 30 -2.60 -1.46 18.76
N ILE A 31 -2.00 -2.56 18.33
CA ILE A 31 -1.81 -3.70 19.23
C ILE A 31 -0.74 -3.29 20.24
N ALA A 32 -1.04 -3.39 21.53
CA ALA A 32 -0.12 -2.94 22.57
C ALA A 32 1.22 -3.69 22.49
N LYS A 33 2.33 -2.98 22.66
CA LYS A 33 3.67 -3.56 22.69
C LYS A 33 3.73 -4.73 23.69
N GLY A 34 4.31 -5.85 23.28
CA GLY A 34 4.39 -7.07 24.08
C GLY A 34 3.15 -7.96 24.03
N THR A 35 2.10 -7.58 23.27
CA THR A 35 0.96 -8.46 23.00
C THR A 35 1.33 -9.46 21.91
N GLU A 36 0.98 -10.72 22.11
CA GLU A 36 1.09 -11.75 21.07
C GLU A 36 0.17 -11.39 19.87
N VAL A 37 0.77 -11.25 18.70
CA VAL A 37 0.02 -10.98 17.46
C VAL A 37 -0.48 -12.31 16.90
N THR A 38 -1.80 -12.48 16.85
CA THR A 38 -2.44 -13.66 16.28
C THR A 38 -3.04 -13.35 14.91
N VAL A 39 -3.27 -14.38 14.09
CA VAL A 39 -4.01 -14.23 12.82
C VAL A 39 -5.40 -13.64 13.07
N GLY A 40 -6.05 -13.98 14.19
CA GLY A 40 -7.35 -13.40 14.57
C GLY A 40 -7.33 -11.87 14.72
N HIS A 41 -6.20 -11.28 15.14
CA HIS A 41 -6.04 -9.82 15.13
C HIS A 41 -6.04 -9.26 13.70
N LEU A 42 -5.38 -9.94 12.76
CA LEU A 42 -5.32 -9.49 11.37
C LEU A 42 -6.69 -9.55 10.67
N TYR A 43 -7.52 -10.54 11.02
CA TYR A 43 -8.90 -10.59 10.54
C TYR A 43 -9.75 -9.42 11.06
N LYS A 44 -9.51 -8.92 12.26
CA LYS A 44 -10.19 -7.71 12.78
C LYS A 44 -9.67 -6.44 12.09
N ILE A 45 -8.36 -6.38 11.88
CA ILE A 45 -7.64 -5.28 11.23
C ILE A 45 -8.06 -5.09 9.77
N MET A 46 -8.10 -6.17 9.00
CA MET A 46 -8.49 -6.11 7.60
C MET A 46 -9.42 -7.29 7.30
N PRO A 47 -10.74 -7.09 7.48
CA PRO A 47 -11.73 -8.16 7.35
C PRO A 47 -12.12 -8.45 5.90
N PHE A 48 -11.42 -7.85 4.93
CA PHE A 48 -11.77 -7.93 3.51
C PHE A 48 -10.88 -8.92 2.77
N ASP A 49 -11.43 -9.56 1.75
CA ASP A 49 -10.70 -10.48 0.88
C ASP A 49 -10.18 -9.77 -0.38
N ASN A 50 -9.74 -8.52 -0.22
CA ASN A 50 -9.14 -7.74 -1.31
C ASN A 50 -7.85 -8.41 -1.79
N THR A 51 -7.68 -8.48 -3.10
CA THR A 51 -6.47 -9.03 -3.74
C THR A 51 -5.49 -7.95 -4.16
N VAL A 52 -4.23 -8.33 -4.35
CA VAL A 52 -3.15 -7.40 -4.72
C VAL A 52 -2.98 -7.29 -6.23
N LYS A 53 -2.81 -6.05 -6.70
CA LYS A 53 -2.58 -5.71 -8.11
C LYS A 53 -1.45 -4.71 -8.26
N THR A 54 -0.75 -4.77 -9.39
CA THR A 54 0.26 -3.77 -9.79
C THR A 54 0.01 -3.25 -11.19
N VAL A 55 0.52 -2.05 -11.46
CA VAL A 55 0.45 -1.39 -12.76
C VAL A 55 1.67 -0.50 -12.98
N THR A 56 2.03 -0.25 -14.23
CA THR A 56 2.97 0.79 -14.62
C THR A 56 2.22 2.09 -14.93
N LEU A 57 2.51 3.15 -14.19
CA LEU A 57 1.93 4.49 -14.34
C LEU A 57 3.00 5.56 -14.56
N THR A 58 2.66 6.64 -15.26
CA THR A 58 3.52 7.83 -15.35
C THR A 58 3.49 8.65 -14.05
N GLY A 59 4.49 9.51 -13.84
CA GLY A 59 4.48 10.49 -12.75
C GLY A 59 3.21 11.35 -12.76
N THR A 60 2.76 11.79 -13.95
CA THR A 60 1.51 12.55 -14.08
C THR A 60 0.29 11.76 -13.59
N GLN A 61 0.19 10.46 -13.90
CA GLN A 61 -0.90 9.61 -13.40
C GLN A 61 -0.84 9.44 -11.87
N ILE A 62 0.37 9.36 -11.29
CA ILE A 62 0.54 9.35 -9.83
C ILE A 62 0.06 10.67 -9.21
N LEU A 63 0.36 11.82 -9.82
CA LEU A 63 -0.15 13.12 -9.37
C LEU A 63 -1.69 13.17 -9.40
N VAL A 64 -2.33 12.54 -10.38
CA VAL A 64 -3.80 12.42 -10.42
C VAL A 64 -4.32 11.63 -9.21
N ILE A 65 -3.66 10.52 -8.85
CA ILE A 65 -4.03 9.71 -7.67
C ILE A 65 -3.97 10.54 -6.38
N LEU A 66 -2.97 11.42 -6.25
CA LEU A 66 -2.79 12.28 -5.08
C LEU A 66 -3.91 13.31 -4.86
N ASN A 67 -4.76 13.56 -5.86
CA ASN A 67 -5.95 14.39 -5.70
C ASN A 67 -7.09 13.68 -4.97
N PHE A 68 -6.97 12.37 -4.74
CA PHE A 68 -7.96 11.55 -4.03
C PHE A 68 -7.50 11.23 -2.61
N SER A 69 -8.46 10.95 -1.73
CA SER A 69 -8.21 10.58 -0.33
C SER A 69 -7.79 9.11 -0.19
N LEU A 70 -6.65 8.75 -0.78
CA LEU A 70 -5.99 7.46 -0.58
C LEU A 70 -4.79 7.59 0.37
N SER A 71 -4.44 6.49 1.01
CA SER A 71 -3.21 6.37 1.80
C SER A 71 -2.11 5.78 0.93
N SER A 72 -0.97 6.46 0.86
CA SER A 72 0.22 6.00 0.13
C SER A 72 1.23 5.32 1.05
N SER A 73 2.19 4.59 0.46
CA SER A 73 3.41 4.16 1.14
C SER A 73 4.22 5.37 1.64
N SER A 74 4.99 5.18 2.72
CA SER A 74 5.70 6.23 3.45
C SER A 74 6.79 6.93 2.64
N ASN A 75 7.30 6.28 1.58
CA ASN A 75 8.31 6.85 0.71
C ASN A 75 7.78 7.86 -0.31
N LEU A 76 6.45 7.92 -0.52
CA LEU A 76 5.82 8.96 -1.33
C LEU A 76 5.51 10.15 -0.43
N VAL A 77 6.24 11.25 -0.62
CA VAL A 77 6.10 12.45 0.20
C VAL A 77 5.68 13.62 -0.68
N ALA A 78 4.48 14.14 -0.43
CA ALA A 78 3.96 15.36 -1.02
C ALA A 78 4.06 16.52 -0.01
N LYS A 79 4.81 17.58 -0.36
CA LYS A 79 4.98 18.80 0.45
C LYS A 79 4.79 20.02 -0.44
N GLY A 80 3.64 20.69 -0.28
CA GLY A 80 3.26 21.78 -1.18
C GLY A 80 3.13 21.26 -2.61
N SER A 81 3.85 21.88 -3.55
CA SER A 81 3.91 21.45 -4.95
C SER A 81 4.98 20.39 -5.25
N SER A 82 5.80 20.01 -4.28
CA SER A 82 6.87 19.02 -4.47
C SER A 82 6.39 17.63 -4.08
N VAL A 83 6.58 16.66 -4.98
CA VAL A 83 6.32 15.24 -4.73
C VAL A 83 7.62 14.46 -4.95
N THR A 84 7.94 13.58 -4.00
CA THR A 84 9.14 12.72 -4.07
C THR A 84 8.78 11.26 -3.83
N ILE A 85 9.52 10.36 -4.45
CA ILE A 85 9.53 8.91 -4.17
C ILE A 85 10.95 8.57 -3.72
N ASP A 86 11.09 8.03 -2.51
CA ASP A 86 12.39 7.72 -1.89
C ASP A 86 13.33 8.96 -1.86
N GLY A 87 12.74 10.15 -1.64
CA GLY A 87 13.46 11.43 -1.61
C GLY A 87 13.87 11.97 -2.97
N VAL A 88 13.66 11.23 -4.06
CA VAL A 88 13.92 11.68 -5.43
C VAL A 88 12.67 12.37 -5.99
N PRO A 89 12.77 13.55 -6.63
CA PRO A 89 11.65 14.22 -7.25
C PRO A 89 10.90 13.30 -8.22
N LEU A 90 9.57 13.31 -8.14
CA LEU A 90 8.70 12.66 -9.11
C LEU A 90 8.90 13.35 -10.47
N VAL A 91 9.07 12.55 -11.51
CA VAL A 91 9.24 13.05 -12.89
C VAL A 91 8.01 12.65 -13.69
N ASP A 92 7.30 13.64 -14.22
CA ASP A 92 6.02 13.49 -14.91
C ASP A 92 6.02 12.40 -16.00
N THR A 93 7.07 12.37 -16.82
CA THR A 93 7.20 11.46 -17.96
C THR A 93 7.81 10.11 -17.62
N ARG A 94 8.41 9.96 -16.42
CA ARG A 94 8.97 8.68 -15.97
C ARG A 94 7.83 7.75 -15.59
N THR A 95 8.00 6.46 -15.88
CA THR A 95 7.10 5.41 -15.44
C THR A 95 7.56 4.79 -14.12
N TYR A 96 6.58 4.36 -13.33
CA TYR A 96 6.76 3.79 -12.00
C TYR A 96 5.84 2.56 -11.87
N ARG A 97 6.33 1.52 -11.19
CA ARG A 97 5.51 0.38 -10.78
C ARG A 97 4.73 0.78 -9.53
N VAL A 98 3.41 0.73 -9.62
CA VAL A 98 2.48 1.13 -8.57
C VAL A 98 1.67 -0.06 -8.12
N ALA A 99 1.59 -0.28 -6.82
CA ALA A 99 0.77 -1.33 -6.23
C ALA A 99 -0.52 -0.78 -5.61
N SER A 100 -1.60 -1.55 -5.70
CA SER A 100 -2.84 -1.28 -4.98
C SER A 100 -3.60 -2.57 -4.71
N ILE A 101 -4.73 -2.44 -4.02
CA ILE A 101 -5.70 -3.53 -3.83
C ILE A 101 -6.82 -3.40 -4.86
N ASP A 102 -7.38 -4.52 -5.31
CA ASP A 102 -8.47 -4.58 -6.30
C ASP A 102 -9.62 -3.59 -6.04
N TYR A 103 -10.07 -3.46 -4.79
CA TYR A 103 -11.13 -2.53 -4.39
C TYR A 103 -10.85 -1.08 -4.79
N VAL A 104 -9.59 -0.65 -4.70
CA VAL A 104 -9.13 0.68 -5.14
C VAL A 104 -8.80 0.65 -6.63
N PHE A 105 -8.01 -0.33 -7.05
CA PHE A 105 -7.49 -0.45 -8.42
C PHE A 105 -8.60 -0.41 -9.48
N ASP A 106 -9.72 -1.08 -9.23
CA ASP A 106 -10.77 -1.27 -10.25
C ASP A 106 -11.79 -0.12 -10.31
N GLN A 107 -11.61 0.94 -9.50
CA GLN A 107 -12.45 2.13 -9.56
C GLN A 107 -12.07 3.02 -10.74
N LYS A 108 -13.04 3.30 -11.62
CA LYS A 108 -12.85 4.13 -12.82
C LYS A 108 -12.40 5.57 -12.57
N GLN A 109 -12.55 6.06 -11.34
CA GLN A 109 -12.14 7.41 -10.99
C GLN A 109 -10.61 7.56 -10.83
N TYR A 110 -9.88 6.45 -10.68
CA TYR A 110 -8.43 6.46 -10.58
C TYR A 110 -7.80 5.95 -11.89
N PRO A 111 -6.58 6.39 -12.22
CA PRO A 111 -5.93 6.04 -13.49
C PRO A 111 -5.30 4.64 -13.51
N PHE A 112 -5.57 3.76 -12.53
CA PHE A 112 -4.95 2.42 -12.46
C PHE A 112 -5.29 1.56 -13.68
N LEU A 113 -6.53 1.62 -14.18
CA LEU A 113 -6.96 0.87 -15.37
C LEU A 113 -6.41 1.46 -16.68
N ASP A 114 -5.92 2.70 -16.67
CA ASP A 114 -5.36 3.38 -17.84
C ASP A 114 -3.85 3.12 -18.00
N GLY A 115 -3.23 2.45 -17.03
CA GLY A 115 -1.81 2.13 -17.05
C GLY A 115 -1.46 0.95 -17.95
N THR A 116 -0.20 0.53 -17.89
CA THR A 116 0.33 -0.62 -18.65
C THR A 116 0.91 -1.69 -17.71
N ASN A 117 1.20 -2.88 -18.21
CA ASN A 117 1.76 -3.99 -17.42
C ASN A 117 0.94 -4.26 -16.13
N ILE A 118 -0.38 -4.36 -16.30
CA ILE A 118 -1.28 -4.69 -15.19
C ILE A 118 -1.09 -6.16 -14.83
N GLU A 119 -0.79 -6.42 -13.57
CA GLU A 119 -0.62 -7.76 -13.02
C GLU A 119 -1.50 -7.90 -11.78
N ALA A 120 -2.06 -9.10 -11.58
CA ALA A 120 -2.72 -9.50 -10.36
C ALA A 120 -2.00 -10.74 -9.83
N ASP A 121 -1.52 -10.71 -8.59
CA ASP A 121 -0.79 -11.84 -8.01
C ASP A 121 -1.74 -12.92 -7.42
N GLY A 122 -3.03 -12.58 -7.26
CA GLY A 122 -4.07 -13.44 -6.72
C GLY A 122 -3.98 -13.66 -5.21
N LEU A 123 -3.05 -13.02 -4.52
CA LEU A 123 -2.90 -13.14 -3.08
C LEU A 123 -3.83 -12.17 -2.35
N LEU A 124 -4.40 -12.64 -1.24
CA LEU A 124 -5.13 -11.76 -0.34
C LEU A 124 -4.18 -10.76 0.27
N PHE A 125 -4.57 -9.49 0.26
CA PHE A 125 -3.80 -8.45 0.91
C PHE A 125 -3.60 -8.75 2.42
N ARG A 126 -4.54 -9.46 3.06
CA ARG A 126 -4.40 -9.88 4.47
C ARG A 126 -3.22 -10.82 4.66
N ASP A 127 -2.98 -11.74 3.72
CA ASP A 127 -1.85 -12.66 3.78
C ASP A 127 -0.52 -11.92 3.57
N VAL A 128 -0.53 -10.86 2.76
CA VAL A 128 0.61 -9.95 2.61
C VAL A 128 0.93 -9.25 3.93
N LEU A 129 -0.09 -8.77 4.66
CA LEU A 129 0.11 -8.14 5.97
C LEU A 129 0.62 -9.13 7.02
N ILE A 130 0.11 -10.37 7.03
CA ILE A 130 0.59 -11.44 7.92
C ILE A 130 2.08 -11.71 7.66
N LYS A 131 2.46 -11.93 6.39
CA LYS A 131 3.86 -12.15 6.00
C LYS A 131 4.78 -10.98 6.40
N ALA A 132 4.29 -9.75 6.28
CA ALA A 132 5.05 -8.57 6.68
C ALA A 132 5.32 -8.55 8.20
N ILE A 133 4.33 -8.93 9.02
CA ILE A 133 4.49 -9.04 10.48
C ILE A 133 5.45 -10.18 10.82
N GLU A 134 5.27 -11.37 10.23
CA GLU A 134 6.15 -12.51 10.45
C GLU A 134 7.62 -12.16 10.17
N LYS A 135 7.88 -11.44 9.07
CA LYS A 135 9.21 -10.97 8.71
C LYS A 135 9.80 -10.02 9.75
N LEU A 136 9.01 -9.06 10.26
CA LEU A 136 9.45 -8.14 11.31
C LEU A 136 9.82 -8.90 12.60
N THR A 137 8.99 -9.86 13.00
CA THR A 137 9.24 -10.68 14.20
C THR A 137 10.50 -11.54 14.04
N GLN A 138 10.71 -12.17 12.88
CA GLN A 138 11.91 -12.98 12.61
C GLN A 138 13.20 -12.15 12.58
N GLN A 139 13.12 -10.89 12.16
CA GLN A 139 14.26 -9.98 12.11
C GLN A 139 14.55 -9.29 13.46
N ASN A 140 13.83 -9.67 14.53
CA ASN A 140 13.88 -9.02 15.83
C ASN A 140 13.62 -7.51 15.75
N GLN A 141 12.88 -7.08 14.72
CA GLN A 141 12.47 -5.69 14.52
C GLN A 141 11.13 -5.47 15.19
N GLU A 142 11.01 -4.37 15.93
CA GLU A 142 9.72 -3.98 16.49
C GLU A 142 8.76 -3.60 15.36
N TRP A 143 7.57 -4.19 15.38
CA TRP A 143 6.49 -3.71 14.56
C TRP A 143 5.92 -2.41 15.15
N ILE A 144 6.00 -1.33 14.39
CA ILE A 144 5.52 0.01 14.77
C ILE A 144 4.41 0.40 13.76
N PRO A 145 3.13 0.29 14.14
CA PRO A 145 1.97 0.60 13.28
C PRO A 145 1.82 2.06 12.85
#